data_AF-A0A831WWN8-F1
#
_entry.id   AF-A0A831WWN8-F1
#
_cell.length_a   1.000
_cell.length_b   1.000
_cell.length_c   1.000
_cell.angle_alpha   90.00
_cell.angle_beta   90.00
_cell.angle_gamma   90.00
#
_symmetry.space_group_name_H-M   'P 1'
#
loop_
_entity.id
_entity.type
_entity.pdbx_description
1 polymer ?
#
loop_
_entity_poly.entity_id
_entity_poly.type
_entity_poly.pdbx_seq_one_letter_code
_entity_poly.pdbx_strand_id
1 'polypeptide(L)'
;MFRSAAKQTPRYRPALEALEDRYAPATVGPVLNGTVLTITAKNSGSNIVISDNGAGFGNNITVNFDNNKPAVFASVTTINIVGSNNRDKVTYNLTSAFGASNRVVNVNLAEGNDVVNFNASNINISTGASLSFNVQQGGGSITVAALYSGVINGALNFNATADLKPSNVCAQFQVQSGSTGNLNANLTGGTGKDYLTLAVCQANTGDPVVISATINAVGKGNQKDILAITPGVLVNSLSGEKFTPKILTSCSVCAES
;
A
#
# COMPACT_ATOMS: atom_id res chain seq x y z
N MET A 1 -32.69 23.32 82.02
CA MET A 1 -33.31 22.47 80.97
C MET A 1 -32.30 22.33 79.83
N PHE A 2 -31.53 21.25 79.79
CA PHE A 2 -30.59 20.98 78.70
C PHE A 2 -31.27 20.11 77.65
N ARG A 3 -31.50 20.65 76.45
CA ARG A 3 -32.08 19.90 75.33
C ARG A 3 -30.97 19.05 74.69
N SER A 4 -31.08 17.73 74.82
CA SER A 4 -30.18 16.79 74.17
C SER A 4 -30.42 16.82 72.66
N ALA A 5 -29.40 17.21 71.89
CA ALA A 5 -29.48 17.28 70.45
C ALA A 5 -29.47 15.87 69.86
N ALA A 6 -30.45 15.57 69.01
CA ALA A 6 -30.55 14.29 68.33
C ALA A 6 -29.30 14.05 67.47
N LYS A 7 -28.58 12.96 67.77
CA LYS A 7 -27.38 12.54 67.07
C LYS A 7 -27.76 12.13 65.64
N GLN A 8 -27.44 12.98 64.64
CA GLN A 8 -27.63 12.63 63.24
C GLN A 8 -26.71 11.46 62.87
N THR A 9 -27.29 10.32 62.51
CA THR A 9 -26.57 9.22 61.89
C THR A 9 -26.27 9.56 60.43
N PRO A 10 -24.99 9.51 60.00
CA PRO A 10 -24.63 9.79 58.63
C PRO A 10 -25.34 8.79 57.70
N ARG A 11 -25.98 9.31 56.66
CA ARG A 11 -26.62 8.47 55.63
C ARG A 11 -25.55 8.02 54.64
N TYR A 12 -25.43 6.71 54.46
CA TYR A 12 -24.63 6.15 53.37
C TYR A 12 -25.18 6.67 52.03
N ARG A 13 -24.35 7.42 51.31
CA ARG A 13 -24.62 7.88 49.96
C ARG A 13 -23.54 7.27 49.08
N PRO A 14 -23.81 6.18 48.35
CA PRO A 14 -22.85 5.65 47.40
C PRO A 14 -22.56 6.75 46.38
N ALA A 15 -21.31 7.21 46.33
CA ALA A 15 -20.84 8.10 45.30
C ALA A 15 -20.53 7.24 44.07
N LEU A 16 -21.10 7.60 42.93
CA LEU A 16 -20.62 7.09 41.64
C LEU A 16 -19.23 7.72 41.44
N GLU A 17 -18.18 6.92 41.57
CA GLU A 17 -16.87 7.32 41.07
C GLU A 17 -17.02 7.52 39.55
N ALA A 18 -16.53 8.66 39.06
CA ALA A 18 -16.53 8.93 37.63
C ALA A 18 -15.81 7.76 36.97
N LEU A 19 -16.46 7.14 35.98
CA LEU A 19 -15.87 6.07 35.19
C LEU A 19 -14.55 6.62 34.64
N GLU A 20 -13.44 6.20 35.23
CA GLU A 20 -12.10 6.56 34.82
C GLU A 20 -11.94 6.29 33.32
N ASP A 21 -11.29 7.22 32.61
CA ASP A 21 -11.21 7.25 31.14
C ASP A 21 -10.77 5.89 30.60
N ARG A 22 -11.74 5.10 30.15
CA ARG A 22 -11.48 3.81 29.51
C ARG A 22 -10.97 4.07 28.11
N TYR A 23 -9.68 4.29 27.99
CA TYR A 23 -9.01 4.23 26.71
C TYR A 23 -8.90 2.77 26.28
N ALA A 24 -9.77 2.34 25.36
CA ALA A 24 -9.59 1.05 24.71
C ALA A 24 -8.31 1.13 23.87
N PRO A 25 -7.25 0.38 24.19
CA PRO A 25 -6.03 0.41 23.40
C PRO A 25 -6.38 0.05 21.95
N ALA A 26 -5.84 0.79 20.99
CA ALA A 26 -5.97 0.42 19.59
C ALA A 26 -5.48 -1.02 19.40
N THR A 27 -6.29 -1.85 18.73
CA THR A 27 -5.91 -3.24 18.48
C THR A 27 -4.76 -3.26 17.48
N VAL A 28 -3.63 -3.83 17.88
CA VAL A 28 -2.45 -4.05 17.04
C VAL A 28 -2.56 -5.41 16.36
N GLY A 29 -2.16 -5.48 15.09
CA GLY A 29 -2.19 -6.70 14.28
C GLY A 29 -3.42 -6.82 13.39
N PRO A 30 -3.65 -7.99 12.78
CA PRO A 30 -4.71 -8.20 11.81
C PRO A 30 -6.08 -8.41 12.45
N VAL A 31 -7.09 -7.69 11.98
CA VAL A 31 -8.50 -7.79 12.40
C VAL A 31 -9.39 -7.82 11.16
N LEU A 32 -10.22 -8.86 11.04
CA LEU A 32 -11.20 -8.99 9.95
C LEU A 32 -12.58 -8.52 10.42
N ASN A 33 -13.17 -7.56 9.70
CA ASN A 33 -14.56 -7.14 9.88
C ASN A 33 -15.31 -7.25 8.55
N GLY A 34 -16.19 -8.24 8.43
CA GLY A 34 -16.81 -8.60 7.15
C GLY A 34 -15.74 -9.02 6.12
N THR A 35 -15.64 -8.28 5.02
CA THR A 35 -14.65 -8.51 3.96
C THR A 35 -13.45 -7.56 4.03
N VAL A 36 -13.36 -6.72 5.07
CA VAL A 36 -12.29 -5.74 5.28
C VAL A 36 -11.32 -6.25 6.33
N LEU A 37 -10.10 -6.57 5.90
CA LEU A 37 -8.98 -6.91 6.77
C LEU A 37 -8.19 -5.64 7.09
N THR A 38 -8.17 -5.23 8.35
CA THR A 38 -7.34 -4.12 8.83
C THR A 38 -6.13 -4.68 9.57
N ILE A 39 -4.93 -4.21 9.24
CA ILE A 39 -3.68 -4.59 9.90
C ILE A 39 -3.02 -3.33 10.45
N THR A 40 -3.00 -3.20 11.77
CA THR A 40 -2.41 -2.04 12.46
C THR A 40 -1.00 -2.37 12.95
N ALA A 41 0.00 -1.60 12.52
CA ALA A 41 1.38 -1.72 12.96
C ALA A 41 1.57 -1.35 14.44
N LYS A 42 2.68 -1.78 15.02
CA LYS A 42 3.12 -1.42 16.38
C LYS A 42 3.80 -0.06 16.37
N ASN A 43 3.72 0.65 17.49
CA ASN A 43 4.54 1.84 17.76
C ASN A 43 6.06 1.57 17.89
N SER A 44 6.53 0.37 17.59
CA SER A 44 7.96 0.02 17.50
C SER A 44 8.42 -0.23 16.07
N GLY A 45 7.53 -0.06 15.08
CA GLY A 45 7.68 -0.60 13.74
C GLY A 45 7.19 -2.05 13.66
N SER A 46 6.82 -2.48 12.46
CA SER A 46 6.31 -3.81 12.18
C SER A 46 6.81 -4.37 10.85
N ASN A 47 6.98 -5.70 10.79
CA ASN A 47 7.22 -6.45 9.56
C ASN A 47 5.95 -7.22 9.20
N ILE A 48 5.26 -6.78 8.16
CA ILE A 48 3.96 -7.28 7.72
C ILE A 48 4.15 -7.98 6.37
N VAL A 49 3.99 -9.30 6.34
CA VAL A 49 4.07 -10.08 5.10
C VAL A 49 2.70 -10.68 4.81
N ILE A 50 2.14 -10.33 3.65
CA ILE A 50 0.86 -10.80 3.16
C ILE A 50 1.11 -11.73 1.96
N SER A 51 0.55 -12.93 2.00
CA SER A 51 0.46 -13.83 0.87
C SER A 51 -0.98 -13.91 0.42
N ASP A 52 -1.25 -13.45 -0.81
CA ASP A 52 -2.54 -13.53 -1.48
C ASP A 52 -2.45 -14.57 -2.60
N ASN A 53 -3.30 -15.59 -2.57
CA ASN A 53 -3.34 -16.61 -3.62
C ASN A 53 -4.29 -16.24 -4.78
N GLY A 54 -4.85 -15.04 -4.81
CA GLY A 54 -5.70 -14.54 -5.88
C GLY A 54 -7.05 -15.27 -6.01
N ALA A 55 -7.35 -16.23 -5.12
CA ALA A 55 -8.66 -16.85 -5.06
C ALA A 55 -9.63 -15.82 -4.47
N GLY A 56 -10.64 -15.38 -5.23
CA GLY A 56 -11.58 -14.36 -4.75
C GLY A 56 -12.28 -14.75 -3.44
N PHE A 57 -12.64 -16.03 -3.30
CA PHE A 57 -13.30 -16.61 -2.13
C PHE A 57 -12.46 -17.77 -1.54
N GLY A 58 -12.66 -18.07 -0.26
CA GLY A 58 -11.87 -19.06 0.48
C GLY A 58 -10.64 -18.44 1.14
N ASN A 59 -9.92 -19.23 1.96
CA ASN A 59 -8.71 -18.87 2.71
C ASN A 59 -7.60 -18.33 1.80
N ASN A 60 -7.75 -17.08 1.36
CA ASN A 60 -7.02 -16.50 0.25
C ASN A 60 -5.91 -15.56 0.71
N ILE A 61 -6.00 -15.05 1.94
CA ILE A 61 -5.02 -14.16 2.53
C ILE A 61 -4.36 -14.83 3.73
N THR A 62 -3.04 -14.93 3.70
CA THR A 62 -2.23 -15.27 4.87
C THR A 62 -1.41 -14.07 5.30
N VAL A 63 -1.50 -13.67 6.57
CA VAL A 63 -0.72 -12.57 7.15
C VAL A 63 0.27 -13.12 8.16
N ASN A 64 1.55 -12.87 7.94
CA ASN A 64 2.60 -13.02 8.95
C ASN A 64 2.96 -11.63 9.47
N PHE A 65 2.61 -11.37 10.74
CA PHE A 65 2.84 -10.10 11.42
C PHE A 65 3.95 -10.27 12.45
N ASP A 66 5.09 -9.59 12.27
CA ASP A 66 6.27 -9.63 13.15
C ASP A 66 6.80 -11.04 13.44
N ASN A 67 6.83 -11.91 12.43
CA ASN A 67 7.29 -13.32 12.54
C ASN A 67 6.46 -14.16 13.51
N ASN A 68 5.24 -13.73 13.84
CA ASN A 68 4.30 -14.55 14.60
C ASN A 68 3.72 -15.67 13.72
N LYS A 69 3.02 -16.60 14.37
CA LYS A 69 2.25 -17.64 13.66
C LYS A 69 1.34 -16.96 12.62
N PRO A 70 1.43 -17.34 11.32
CA PRO A 70 0.61 -16.72 10.30
C PRO A 70 -0.89 -16.90 10.57
N ALA A 71 -1.66 -15.84 10.39
CA ALA A 71 -3.12 -15.84 10.44
C ALA A 71 -3.68 -15.97 9.02
N VAL A 72 -4.75 -16.75 8.86
CA VAL A 72 -5.38 -17.01 7.57
C VAL A 72 -6.79 -16.42 7.58
N PHE A 73 -7.11 -15.68 6.53
CA PHE A 73 -8.38 -15.00 6.35
C PHE A 73 -9.03 -15.44 5.04
N ALA A 74 -10.35 -15.53 5.04
CA ALA A 74 -11.16 -15.85 3.87
C ALA A 74 -12.03 -14.67 3.47
N SER A 75 -12.45 -14.64 2.20
CA SER A 75 -13.42 -13.67 1.68
C SER A 75 -13.03 -12.21 1.90
N VAL A 76 -11.72 -11.94 2.00
CA VAL A 76 -11.20 -10.57 2.07
C VAL A 76 -11.38 -9.94 0.68
N THR A 77 -11.86 -8.70 0.63
CA THR A 77 -11.92 -7.89 -0.60
C THR A 77 -11.11 -6.61 -0.45
N THR A 78 -10.94 -6.14 0.78
CA THR A 78 -10.17 -4.94 1.10
C THR A 78 -9.16 -5.27 2.18
N ILE A 79 -7.92 -4.88 1.96
CA ILE A 79 -6.85 -4.95 2.95
C ILE A 79 -6.41 -3.51 3.25
N ASN A 80 -6.59 -3.09 4.49
CA ASN A 80 -6.11 -1.80 4.98
C ASN A 80 -4.94 -2.04 5.90
N ILE A 81 -3.78 -1.51 5.56
CA ILE A 81 -2.59 -1.51 6.41
C ILE A 81 -2.40 -0.10 6.94
N VAL A 82 -2.34 0.02 8.26
CA VAL A 82 -2.10 1.29 8.96
C VAL A 82 -0.74 1.19 9.63
N GLY A 83 0.22 1.96 9.12
CA GLY A 83 1.55 2.09 9.68
C GLY A 83 1.58 2.88 10.98
N SER A 84 2.75 2.90 11.60
CA SER A 84 3.08 3.64 12.79
C SER A 84 3.98 4.84 12.45
N ASN A 85 4.42 5.60 13.46
CA ASN A 85 5.44 6.65 13.30
C ASN A 85 6.88 6.10 13.28
N ASN A 86 7.05 4.78 13.21
CA ASN A 86 8.34 4.11 13.18
C ASN A 86 8.48 3.35 11.86
N ARG A 87 9.69 2.84 11.62
CA ARG A 87 9.99 2.07 10.43
C ARG A 87 9.15 0.79 10.35
N ASP A 88 8.24 0.78 9.40
CA ASP A 88 7.44 -0.36 9.00
C ASP A 88 7.95 -0.98 7.69
N LYS A 89 7.79 -2.29 7.58
CA LYS A 89 8.06 -3.05 6.36
C LYS A 89 6.80 -3.81 5.99
N VAL A 90 6.27 -3.54 4.80
CA VAL A 90 5.12 -4.22 4.22
C VAL A 90 5.58 -4.99 2.99
N THR A 91 5.19 -6.25 2.88
CA THR A 91 5.42 -7.06 1.68
C THR A 91 4.13 -7.76 1.31
N TYR A 92 3.61 -7.50 0.12
CA TYR A 92 2.46 -8.17 -0.44
C TYR A 92 2.89 -9.04 -1.61
N ASN A 93 2.67 -10.36 -1.48
CA ASN A 93 2.98 -11.35 -2.49
C ASN A 93 1.67 -11.88 -3.06
N LEU A 94 1.44 -11.65 -4.35
CA LEU A 94 0.39 -12.33 -5.10
C LEU A 94 1.00 -13.58 -5.75
N THR A 95 0.58 -14.76 -5.30
CA THR A 95 1.30 -16.02 -5.57
C THR A 95 0.67 -16.89 -6.66
N SER A 96 -0.53 -16.52 -7.13
CA SER A 96 -1.23 -17.23 -8.20
C SER A 96 -2.14 -16.29 -8.97
N ALA A 97 -2.64 -16.77 -10.12
CA ALA A 97 -3.52 -16.01 -11.01
C ALA A 97 -4.67 -15.37 -10.23
N PHE A 98 -4.89 -14.08 -10.47
CA PHE A 98 -5.94 -13.31 -9.84
C PHE A 98 -7.25 -13.55 -10.59
N GLY A 99 -8.16 -14.29 -9.96
CA GLY A 99 -9.45 -14.67 -10.54
C GLY A 99 -10.45 -13.50 -10.60
N ALA A 100 -11.64 -13.73 -11.15
CA ALA A 100 -12.71 -12.75 -11.35
C ALA A 100 -13.29 -12.18 -10.03
N SER A 101 -12.47 -11.42 -9.31
CA SER A 101 -12.77 -10.77 -8.04
C SER A 101 -12.12 -9.39 -8.00
N ASN A 102 -12.54 -8.57 -7.04
CA ASN A 102 -11.97 -7.25 -6.82
C ASN A 102 -11.17 -7.26 -5.51
N ARG A 103 -9.93 -6.78 -5.56
CA ARG A 103 -9.07 -6.56 -4.39
C ARG A 103 -8.62 -5.13 -4.33
N VAL A 104 -8.76 -4.52 -3.17
CA VAL A 104 -8.15 -3.23 -2.85
C VAL A 104 -7.17 -3.42 -1.71
N VAL A 105 -5.92 -3.05 -1.91
CA VAL A 105 -4.88 -3.03 -0.89
C VAL A 105 -4.48 -1.58 -0.67
N ASN A 106 -4.76 -1.06 0.51
CA ASN A 106 -4.37 0.29 0.92
C ASN A 106 -3.27 0.19 1.96
N VAL A 107 -2.12 0.78 1.66
CA VAL A 107 -0.96 0.85 2.56
C VAL A 107 -0.78 2.31 2.96
N ASN A 108 -1.31 2.66 4.13
CA ASN A 108 -1.26 4.01 4.68
C ASN A 108 -0.21 4.03 5.79
N LEU A 109 0.98 4.52 5.48
CA LEU A 109 2.11 4.62 6.40
C LEU A 109 2.15 6.03 6.98
N ALA A 110 2.47 6.17 8.25
CA ALA A 110 2.51 7.48 8.89
C ALA A 110 3.90 8.11 8.71
N GLU A 111 4.58 8.47 9.80
CA GLU A 111 5.97 8.87 9.76
C GLU A 111 6.89 7.65 9.80
N GLY A 112 8.10 7.75 9.25
CA GLY A 112 9.02 6.61 9.26
C GLY A 112 9.98 6.62 8.09
N ASN A 113 10.84 5.61 8.05
CA ASN A 113 11.66 5.28 6.88
C ASN A 113 11.20 3.91 6.39
N ASP A 114 10.04 3.88 5.75
CA ASP A 114 9.27 2.67 5.54
C ASP A 114 9.64 1.94 4.25
N VAL A 115 9.31 0.66 4.18
CA VAL A 115 9.58 -0.19 3.01
C VAL A 115 8.30 -0.90 2.58
N VAL A 116 7.93 -0.78 1.31
CA VAL A 116 6.79 -1.48 0.72
C VAL A 116 7.24 -2.28 -0.49
N ASN A 117 6.99 -3.58 -0.47
CA ASN A 117 7.23 -4.47 -1.60
C ASN A 117 5.91 -5.02 -2.13
N PHE A 118 5.66 -4.87 -3.42
CA PHE A 118 4.57 -5.53 -4.15
C PHE A 118 5.18 -6.52 -5.13
N ASN A 119 4.91 -7.82 -4.94
CA ASN A 119 5.48 -8.89 -5.76
C ASN A 119 4.36 -9.71 -6.42
N ALA A 120 4.33 -9.71 -7.74
CA ALA A 120 3.36 -10.45 -8.54
C ALA A 120 4.04 -10.95 -9.84
N SER A 121 4.91 -11.96 -9.72
CA SER A 121 5.67 -12.51 -10.85
C SER A 121 4.95 -13.68 -11.51
N ASN A 122 4.80 -13.63 -12.83
CA ASN A 122 4.06 -14.58 -13.66
C ASN A 122 2.60 -14.76 -13.21
N ILE A 123 1.94 -13.66 -12.87
CA ILE A 123 0.57 -13.63 -12.39
C ILE A 123 -0.37 -13.01 -13.42
N ASN A 124 -1.33 -13.80 -13.88
CA ASN A 124 -2.37 -13.30 -14.76
C ASN A 124 -3.49 -12.62 -13.97
N ILE A 125 -3.97 -11.47 -14.46
CA ILE A 125 -5.17 -10.79 -13.97
C ILE A 125 -6.31 -11.14 -14.93
N SER A 126 -7.23 -11.99 -14.48
CA SER A 126 -8.30 -12.54 -15.32
C SER A 126 -9.30 -11.47 -15.76
N THR A 127 -10.04 -11.72 -16.85
CA THR A 127 -11.16 -10.87 -17.26
C THR A 127 -12.17 -10.70 -16.13
N GLY A 128 -12.64 -9.46 -15.92
CA GLY A 128 -13.56 -9.11 -14.83
C GLY A 128 -12.91 -8.99 -13.44
N ALA A 129 -11.61 -9.31 -13.31
CA ALA A 129 -10.87 -9.08 -12.07
C ALA A 129 -10.33 -7.64 -11.99
N SER A 130 -10.20 -7.11 -10.78
CA SER A 130 -9.55 -5.83 -10.53
C SER A 130 -8.67 -5.90 -9.28
N LEU A 131 -7.38 -5.59 -9.42
CA LEU A 131 -6.46 -5.44 -8.31
C LEU A 131 -5.99 -3.98 -8.24
N SER A 132 -6.25 -3.33 -7.11
CA SER A 132 -5.75 -2.00 -6.81
C SER A 132 -4.79 -2.06 -5.63
N PHE A 133 -3.56 -1.60 -5.84
CA PHE A 133 -2.53 -1.49 -4.81
C PHE A 133 -2.16 -0.02 -4.64
N ASN A 134 -2.55 0.55 -3.50
CA ASN A 134 -2.39 1.96 -3.20
C ASN A 134 -1.42 2.12 -2.03
N VAL A 135 -0.36 2.90 -2.21
CA VAL A 135 0.63 3.23 -1.20
C VAL A 135 0.61 4.73 -0.96
N GLN A 136 0.46 5.12 0.29
CA GLN A 136 0.55 6.50 0.73
C GLN A 136 1.48 6.58 1.94
N GLN A 137 2.54 7.39 1.80
CA GLN A 137 3.41 7.77 2.91
C GLN A 137 2.90 9.07 3.56
N GLY A 138 2.99 9.18 4.88
CA GLY A 138 2.88 10.44 5.62
C GLY A 138 4.24 11.15 5.68
N GLY A 139 4.57 11.88 6.76
CA GLY A 139 5.77 12.75 6.83
C GLY A 139 7.15 12.06 6.81
N GLY A 140 7.22 10.78 6.47
CA GLY A 140 8.40 9.93 6.39
C GLY A 140 9.03 9.86 4.98
N SER A 141 10.17 9.17 4.88
CA SER A 141 10.65 8.68 3.58
C SER A 141 10.13 7.27 3.35
N ILE A 142 9.91 6.91 2.07
CA ILE A 142 9.48 5.57 1.70
C ILE A 142 10.42 4.96 0.67
N THR A 143 10.63 3.65 0.78
CA THR A 143 11.17 2.82 -0.29
C THR A 143 10.07 1.91 -0.81
N VAL A 144 9.68 2.06 -2.07
CA VAL A 144 8.69 1.21 -2.73
C VAL A 144 9.35 0.43 -3.85
N ALA A 145 9.19 -0.89 -3.84
CA ALA A 145 9.55 -1.77 -4.94
C ALA A 145 8.31 -2.54 -5.40
N ALA A 146 7.85 -2.30 -6.61
CA ALA A 146 6.70 -2.96 -7.21
C ALA A 146 7.12 -3.74 -8.45
N LEU A 147 6.92 -5.06 -8.43
CA LEU A 147 7.29 -5.97 -9.49
C LEU A 147 6.06 -6.75 -9.93
N TYR A 148 5.65 -6.55 -11.18
CA TYR A 148 4.60 -7.32 -11.83
C TYR A 148 5.11 -7.94 -13.12
N SER A 149 4.76 -9.20 -13.37
CA SER A 149 4.83 -9.81 -14.70
C SER A 149 3.65 -10.75 -14.92
N GLY A 150 3.03 -10.71 -16.11
CA GLY A 150 1.89 -11.58 -16.42
C GLY A 150 0.95 -11.01 -17.50
N VAL A 151 -0.10 -11.75 -17.81
CA VAL A 151 -1.16 -11.33 -18.74
C VAL A 151 -2.21 -10.53 -17.99
N ILE A 152 -2.53 -9.32 -18.48
CA ILE A 152 -3.58 -8.47 -17.89
C ILE A 152 -4.80 -8.50 -18.82
N ASN A 153 -5.84 -9.21 -18.42
CA ASN A 153 -7.15 -9.22 -19.09
C ASN A 153 -8.25 -8.51 -18.28
N GLY A 154 -8.02 -8.31 -16.98
CA GLY A 154 -8.83 -7.48 -16.09
C GLY A 154 -8.26 -6.08 -15.92
N ALA A 155 -8.24 -5.57 -14.69
CA ALA A 155 -7.65 -4.28 -14.34
C ALA A 155 -6.55 -4.44 -13.27
N LEU A 156 -5.39 -3.81 -13.51
CA LEU A 156 -4.33 -3.65 -12.52
C LEU A 156 -4.11 -2.15 -12.31
N ASN A 157 -4.36 -1.68 -11.08
CA ASN A 157 -4.11 -0.30 -10.67
C ASN A 157 -3.00 -0.29 -9.60
N PHE A 158 -1.96 0.48 -9.84
CA PHE A 158 -0.89 0.70 -8.88
C PHE A 158 -0.73 2.21 -8.67
N ASN A 159 -0.84 2.65 -7.42
CA ASN A 159 -0.63 4.04 -7.06
C ASN A 159 0.37 4.09 -5.90
N ALA A 160 1.42 4.89 -6.04
CA ALA A 160 2.34 5.17 -4.94
C ALA A 160 2.59 6.66 -4.83
N THR A 161 2.34 7.20 -3.64
CA THR A 161 2.55 8.61 -3.32
C THR A 161 3.57 8.74 -2.19
N ALA A 162 4.71 9.36 -2.50
CA ALA A 162 5.67 9.82 -1.51
C ALA A 162 5.26 11.21 -0.96
N ASP A 163 5.79 11.57 0.20
CA ASP A 163 5.47 12.84 0.87
C ASP A 163 6.72 13.77 0.94
N LEU A 164 6.83 14.59 1.97
CA LEU A 164 7.79 15.69 2.04
C LEU A 164 9.28 15.28 2.02
N LYS A 165 9.62 14.03 2.35
CA LYS A 165 11.01 13.57 2.49
C LYS A 165 11.50 12.79 1.27
N PRO A 166 12.82 12.81 1.00
CA PRO A 166 13.41 12.03 -0.08
C PRO A 166 13.00 10.55 -0.05
N SER A 167 12.41 10.08 -1.14
CA SER A 167 11.88 8.72 -1.26
C SER A 167 12.45 7.99 -2.48
N ASN A 168 12.45 6.66 -2.45
CA ASN A 168 12.82 5.82 -3.59
C ASN A 168 11.62 4.97 -3.98
N VAL A 169 11.05 5.21 -5.16
CA VAL A 169 9.86 4.52 -5.64
C VAL A 169 10.20 3.92 -7.00
N CYS A 170 10.35 2.60 -7.03
CA CYS A 170 10.55 1.85 -8.25
C CYS A 170 9.37 0.91 -8.52
N ALA A 171 8.80 1.02 -9.71
CA ALA A 171 7.76 0.12 -10.19
C ALA A 171 8.09 -0.40 -11.59
N GLN A 172 7.95 -1.72 -11.76
CA GLN A 172 8.27 -2.45 -12.96
C GLN A 172 7.11 -3.37 -13.31
N PHE A 173 6.52 -3.16 -14.48
CA PHE A 173 5.41 -3.95 -15.00
C PHE A 173 5.81 -4.58 -16.34
N GLN A 174 5.85 -5.91 -16.39
CA GLN A 174 6.09 -6.69 -17.60
C GLN A 174 4.78 -7.33 -18.07
N VAL A 175 4.07 -6.62 -18.92
CA VAL A 175 2.80 -7.05 -19.53
C VAL A 175 3.10 -8.07 -20.62
N GLN A 176 2.70 -9.32 -20.38
CA GLN A 176 2.95 -10.45 -21.29
C GLN A 176 2.00 -10.45 -22.50
N SER A 177 2.39 -11.23 -23.52
CA SER A 177 1.62 -11.34 -24.75
C SER A 177 0.21 -11.90 -24.50
N GLY A 178 -0.78 -11.37 -25.21
CA GLY A 178 -2.20 -11.73 -25.09
C GLY A 178 -2.98 -10.88 -24.08
N SER A 179 -2.38 -9.81 -23.54
CA SER A 179 -3.06 -8.91 -22.59
C SER A 179 -4.12 -8.06 -23.30
N THR A 180 -5.34 -8.01 -22.76
CA THR A 180 -6.46 -7.23 -23.34
C THR A 180 -7.12 -6.25 -22.37
N GLY A 181 -6.61 -6.16 -21.14
CA GLY A 181 -7.19 -5.42 -20.04
C GLY A 181 -6.63 -4.00 -19.89
N ASN A 182 -6.63 -3.51 -18.66
CA ASN A 182 -6.16 -2.18 -18.31
C ASN A 182 -5.03 -2.24 -17.27
N LEU A 183 -3.93 -1.57 -17.55
CA LEU A 183 -2.89 -1.25 -16.57
C LEU A 183 -2.90 0.25 -16.31
N ASN A 184 -3.07 0.64 -15.05
CA ASN A 184 -2.92 2.01 -14.59
C ASN A 184 -1.84 2.07 -13.51
N ALA A 185 -0.71 2.72 -13.78
CA ALA A 185 0.41 2.85 -12.85
C ALA A 185 0.75 4.33 -12.63
N ASN A 186 0.55 4.84 -11.42
CA ASN A 186 0.83 6.22 -11.06
C ASN A 186 1.85 6.29 -9.92
N LEU A 187 2.96 6.97 -10.16
CA LEU A 187 3.90 7.34 -9.10
C LEU A 187 3.83 8.85 -8.91
N THR A 188 3.65 9.29 -7.68
CA THR A 188 3.67 10.71 -7.32
C THR A 188 4.78 10.92 -6.29
N GLY A 189 5.77 11.72 -6.63
CA GLY A 189 6.74 12.24 -5.68
C GLY A 189 6.12 13.31 -4.80
N GLY A 190 6.72 13.57 -3.66
CA GLY A 190 6.34 14.69 -2.81
C GLY A 190 7.25 15.89 -3.04
N THR A 191 7.37 16.76 -2.04
CA THR A 191 8.25 17.95 -2.14
C THR A 191 9.72 17.63 -1.91
N GLY A 192 10.03 16.40 -1.48
CA GLY A 192 11.38 15.90 -1.26
C GLY A 192 12.16 15.68 -2.56
N LYS A 193 13.40 15.23 -2.44
CA LYS A 193 14.19 14.74 -3.59
C LYS A 193 13.88 13.27 -3.78
N ASP A 194 13.11 12.94 -4.79
CA ASP A 194 12.65 11.56 -4.98
C ASP A 194 13.42 10.86 -6.11
N TYR A 195 13.45 9.54 -6.04
CA TYR A 195 13.93 8.69 -7.11
C TYR A 195 12.75 7.87 -7.60
N LEU A 196 12.10 8.33 -8.67
CA LEU A 196 10.87 7.73 -9.20
C LEU A 196 11.13 6.98 -10.51
N THR A 197 11.12 5.65 -10.48
CA THR A 197 11.32 4.80 -11.65
C THR A 197 10.04 4.05 -12.00
N LEU A 198 9.55 4.17 -13.25
CA LEU A 198 8.39 3.42 -13.75
C LEU A 198 8.68 2.78 -15.10
N ALA A 199 9.03 1.49 -15.10
CA ALA A 199 9.17 0.70 -16.32
C ALA A 199 7.88 -0.05 -16.64
N VAL A 200 7.33 0.12 -17.83
CA VAL A 200 6.15 -0.64 -18.29
C VAL A 200 6.40 -1.26 -19.66
N CYS A 201 6.76 -2.53 -19.65
CA CYS A 201 7.06 -3.26 -20.86
C CYS A 201 5.87 -4.06 -21.34
N GLN A 202 5.55 -3.92 -22.62
CA GLN A 202 4.59 -4.77 -23.30
C GLN A 202 5.36 -5.74 -24.21
N ALA A 203 5.17 -7.05 -24.01
CA ALA A 203 5.87 -8.08 -24.76
C ALA A 203 5.48 -8.11 -26.25
N ASN A 204 4.21 -7.78 -26.57
CA ASN A 204 3.71 -7.68 -27.93
C ASN A 204 2.90 -6.39 -28.09
N THR A 205 3.41 -5.44 -28.87
CA THR A 205 2.77 -4.13 -29.11
C THR A 205 1.47 -4.22 -29.92
N GLY A 206 1.18 -5.38 -30.54
CA GLY A 206 -0.09 -5.64 -31.20
C GLY A 206 -1.24 -6.02 -30.25
N ASP A 207 -0.95 -6.28 -28.97
CA ASP A 207 -1.98 -6.62 -28.00
C ASP A 207 -2.83 -5.39 -27.62
N PRO A 208 -4.16 -5.53 -27.44
CA PRO A 208 -5.07 -4.42 -27.22
C PRO A 208 -5.12 -3.93 -25.74
N VAL A 209 -4.11 -4.24 -24.93
CA VAL A 209 -4.03 -3.75 -23.54
C VAL A 209 -3.95 -2.23 -23.51
N VAL A 210 -4.75 -1.60 -22.65
CA VAL A 210 -4.67 -0.16 -22.41
C VAL A 210 -3.71 0.09 -21.27
N ILE A 211 -2.66 0.87 -21.54
CA ILE A 211 -1.63 1.21 -20.56
C ILE A 211 -1.70 2.72 -20.30
N SER A 212 -1.97 3.08 -19.04
CA SER A 212 -1.79 4.43 -18.51
C SER A 212 -0.70 4.36 -17.45
N ALA A 213 0.38 5.11 -17.65
CA ALA A 213 1.54 5.06 -16.77
C ALA A 213 2.05 6.48 -16.55
N THR A 214 1.77 7.06 -15.39
CA THR A 214 2.08 8.46 -15.08
C THR A 214 3.12 8.55 -13.97
N ILE A 215 4.11 9.42 -14.14
CA ILE A 215 4.99 9.88 -13.05
C ILE A 215 4.77 11.36 -12.84
N ASN A 216 4.37 11.74 -11.62
CA ASN A 216 4.19 13.11 -11.18
C ASN A 216 5.30 13.47 -10.19
N ALA A 217 6.36 14.07 -10.71
CA ALA A 217 7.43 14.69 -9.91
C ALA A 217 6.96 16.04 -9.35
N VAL A 218 7.04 16.25 -8.03
CA VAL A 218 6.53 17.47 -7.34
C VAL A 218 7.65 18.23 -6.60
N GLY A 219 8.89 17.72 -6.62
CA GLY A 219 10.03 18.32 -5.95
C GLY A 219 10.25 19.79 -6.31
N LYS A 220 10.65 20.62 -5.33
CA LYS A 220 11.06 22.01 -5.58
C LYS A 220 12.58 22.09 -5.81
N GLY A 221 13.00 22.62 -6.95
CA GLY A 221 14.39 23.00 -7.23
C GLY A 221 15.13 22.06 -8.18
N ASN A 222 16.44 22.28 -8.40
CA ASN A 222 17.28 21.52 -9.35
C ASN A 222 17.52 20.04 -8.97
N GLN A 223 16.68 19.44 -8.14
CA GLN A 223 16.84 18.09 -7.60
C GLN A 223 16.09 17.12 -8.50
N LYS A 224 16.86 16.36 -9.28
CA LYS A 224 16.39 15.53 -10.38
C LYS A 224 15.66 14.29 -9.88
N ASP A 225 14.34 14.25 -10.05
CA ASP A 225 13.62 12.99 -10.11
C ASP A 225 14.07 12.26 -11.40
N ILE A 226 14.57 11.03 -11.27
CA ILE A 226 15.08 10.25 -12.41
C ILE A 226 13.93 9.45 -13.00
N LEU A 227 13.25 10.05 -13.98
CA LEU A 227 12.22 9.38 -14.73
C LEU A 227 12.83 8.38 -15.72
N ALA A 228 12.46 7.11 -15.62
CA ALA A 228 12.92 6.07 -16.53
C ALA A 228 11.73 5.28 -17.09
N ILE A 229 11.52 5.33 -18.41
CA ILE A 229 10.33 4.77 -19.11
C ILE A 229 10.70 3.91 -20.30
N THR A 230 9.77 3.05 -20.72
CA THR A 230 9.82 2.18 -21.90
C THR A 230 8.97 2.77 -23.05
N PRO A 231 9.18 2.35 -24.32
CA PRO A 231 8.41 2.86 -25.46
C PRO A 231 6.90 2.65 -25.28
N GLY A 232 6.09 3.68 -25.58
CA GLY A 232 4.62 3.65 -25.49
C GLY A 232 4.02 4.20 -24.19
N VAL A 233 4.85 4.51 -23.19
CA VAL A 233 4.41 5.15 -21.94
C VAL A 233 4.19 6.66 -22.12
N LEU A 234 3.02 7.16 -21.74
CA LEU A 234 2.70 8.60 -21.73
C LEU A 234 3.23 9.27 -20.46
N VAL A 235 4.19 10.17 -20.60
CA VAL A 235 4.69 10.97 -19.46
C VAL A 235 3.95 12.30 -19.39
N ASN A 236 3.26 12.54 -18.28
CA ASN A 236 2.70 13.85 -17.97
C ASN A 236 3.59 14.54 -16.91
N SER A 237 4.35 15.56 -17.31
CA SER A 237 5.05 16.44 -16.37
C SER A 237 4.14 17.59 -15.97
N LEU A 238 3.71 17.64 -14.70
CA LEU A 238 2.80 18.68 -14.21
C LEU A 238 3.50 19.98 -13.81
N SER A 239 4.81 19.95 -13.54
CA SER A 239 5.61 21.15 -13.30
C SER A 239 6.36 21.49 -14.58
N GLY A 240 6.48 22.78 -14.91
CA GLY A 240 7.30 23.29 -16.03
C GLY A 240 8.81 23.03 -15.89
N GLU A 241 9.19 22.06 -15.06
CA GLU A 241 10.56 21.62 -14.87
C GLU A 241 10.98 20.66 -15.98
N LYS A 242 12.21 20.84 -16.48
CA LYS A 242 12.76 20.04 -17.57
C LYS A 242 13.26 18.70 -17.02
N PHE A 243 12.37 17.74 -16.83
CA PHE A 243 12.79 16.36 -16.68
C PHE A 243 13.34 15.85 -18.02
N THR A 244 14.54 15.28 -18.01
CA THR A 244 15.04 14.52 -19.15
C THR A 244 14.76 13.05 -18.85
N PRO A 245 13.64 12.47 -19.34
CA PRO A 245 13.37 11.06 -19.13
C PRO A 245 14.53 10.23 -19.70
N LYS A 246 15.06 9.32 -18.88
CA LYS A 246 15.96 8.27 -19.35
C LYS A 246 15.10 7.22 -20.04
N ILE A 247 15.26 7.06 -21.34
CA ILE A 247 14.60 5.95 -22.04
C ILE A 247 15.33 4.67 -21.64
N LEU A 248 14.57 3.71 -21.11
CA LEU A 248 15.06 2.39 -20.74
C LEU A 248 15.07 1.48 -21.96
N THR A 249 16.16 0.74 -22.13
CA THR A 249 16.30 -0.28 -23.17
C THR A 249 15.93 -1.67 -22.68
N SER A 250 15.74 -1.84 -21.36
CA SER A 250 15.35 -3.12 -20.76
C SER A 250 14.28 -2.91 -19.69
N CYS A 251 13.56 -3.98 -19.38
CA CYS A 251 12.49 -3.99 -18.40
C CYS A 251 12.97 -4.26 -16.98
N SER A 252 14.26 -4.45 -16.74
CA SER A 252 14.80 -4.82 -15.42
C SER A 252 15.51 -3.62 -14.82
N VAL A 253 14.78 -2.83 -14.04
CA VAL A 253 15.31 -1.55 -13.54
C VAL A 253 15.28 -1.40 -12.02
N CYS A 254 14.40 -2.10 -11.32
CA CYS A 254 14.34 -2.01 -9.86
C CYS A 254 15.44 -2.81 -9.15
N ALA A 255 16.28 -3.56 -9.87
CA ALA A 255 17.42 -4.26 -9.29
C ALA A 255 18.65 -3.35 -9.08
N GLU A 256 18.65 -2.16 -9.69
CA GLU A 256 19.79 -1.22 -9.67
C GLU A 256 19.53 0.04 -8.82
N SER A 257 18.31 0.18 -8.28
CA SER A 257 17.80 1.41 -7.63
C SER A 257 17.85 1.39 -6.10
#